data_AF-A0A3D6D2H2-F1
#
_entry.id   AF-A0A3D6D2H2-F1
#
_cell.length_a   1.000
_cell.length_b   1.000
_cell.length_c   1.000
_cell.angle_alpha   90.00
_cell.angle_beta   90.00
_cell.angle_gamma   90.00
#
_symmetry.space_group_name_H-M   'P 1'
#
loop_
_entity.id
_entity.type
_entity.pdbx_description
1 polymer ?
#
loop_
_entity_poly.entity_id
_entity_poly.type
_entity_poly.pdbx_seq_one_letter_code
_entity_poly.pdbx_strand_id
1 'polypeptide(L)'
;VNSLLGEEKAAWFNAMYGVVKGGNAPVGSDPHEEFKNKNILIQRMDAAGVADKFKVSKQAVDKAMSDARQRLKTARDKRPRPHLDDKIITAWNGLMISAFAKAGQILPDGDKYRQAAMKATSFIRDHMYDSSNQTLYRIYRGERSGIEGFLDDHAFLINGLLDLYETTFDIRWIEWAAELQERQDALFWDSDHGGYFATEAGSKNILLRMKDDYDGAEPSANSIAVMNLLRLNHMLGNAQTLEKAQSSLDSFSVNLSNQPSGMPQMLVAVDHFLHPTRQIVFAADPASSLLIEMKRQLNEIFIPGKVVLLADGKEGQQFLSTHLAFIQSVSRLDNKATAYICEDYVCQRPVNTLDAFVSRLRP
;
A
#
# COMPACT_ATOMS: atom_id res chain seq x y z
N VAL A 1 14.42 -33.63 -13.53
CA VAL A 1 15.33 -33.37 -12.38
C VAL A 1 16.55 -34.29 -12.46
N ASN A 2 16.36 -35.62 -12.47
CA ASN A 2 17.46 -36.59 -12.50
C ASN A 2 18.47 -36.36 -13.64
N SER A 3 17.99 -36.18 -14.87
CA SER A 3 18.85 -35.88 -16.04
C SER A 3 19.67 -34.59 -15.91
N LEU A 4 19.19 -33.63 -15.11
CA LEU A 4 19.80 -32.33 -14.94
C LEU A 4 20.65 -32.20 -13.69
N LEU A 5 20.51 -33.07 -12.68
CA LEU A 5 21.22 -32.95 -11.41
C LEU A 5 22.17 -34.12 -11.13
N GLY A 6 21.94 -35.28 -11.75
CA GLY A 6 22.54 -36.55 -11.33
C GLY A 6 21.73 -37.19 -10.21
N GLU A 7 21.78 -38.52 -10.08
CA GLU A 7 20.87 -39.29 -9.21
C GLU A 7 20.95 -38.86 -7.73
N GLU A 8 22.14 -38.71 -7.19
CA GLU A 8 22.37 -38.32 -5.78
C GLU A 8 21.78 -36.93 -5.47
N LYS A 9 22.20 -35.90 -6.19
CA LYS A 9 21.71 -34.53 -6.00
C LYS A 9 20.22 -34.41 -6.31
N ALA A 10 19.71 -35.19 -7.26
CA ALA A 10 18.29 -35.25 -7.55
C ALA A 10 17.50 -35.87 -6.38
N ALA A 11 18.02 -36.90 -5.71
CA ALA A 11 17.38 -37.47 -4.52
C ALA A 11 17.26 -36.43 -3.39
N TRP A 12 18.30 -35.64 -3.16
CA TRP A 12 18.28 -34.56 -2.17
C TRP A 12 17.29 -33.46 -2.56
N PHE A 13 17.30 -33.04 -3.83
CA PHE A 13 16.35 -32.06 -4.36
C PHE A 13 14.90 -32.55 -4.24
N ASN A 14 14.65 -33.80 -4.59
CA ASN A 14 13.33 -34.39 -4.56
C ASN A 14 12.81 -34.49 -3.12
N ALA A 15 13.65 -34.85 -2.16
CA ALA A 15 13.29 -34.85 -0.74
C ALA A 15 13.01 -33.43 -0.22
N MET A 16 13.84 -32.46 -0.58
CA MET A 16 13.66 -31.07 -0.19
C MET A 16 12.35 -30.48 -0.72
N TYR A 17 12.05 -30.69 -2.02
CA TYR A 17 10.92 -30.04 -2.69
C TYR A 17 9.69 -30.95 -2.89
N GLY A 18 9.68 -32.13 -2.26
CA GLY A 18 8.55 -33.06 -2.30
C GLY A 18 8.27 -33.65 -3.68
N VAL A 19 9.28 -33.82 -4.54
CA VAL A 19 9.11 -34.37 -5.88
C VAL A 19 8.96 -35.89 -5.79
N VAL A 20 7.83 -36.42 -6.26
CA VAL A 20 7.56 -37.87 -6.28
C VAL A 20 7.14 -38.34 -7.66
N LYS A 21 7.26 -39.66 -7.89
CA LYS A 21 6.77 -40.31 -9.11
C LYS A 21 5.24 -40.24 -9.14
N GLY A 22 4.66 -39.82 -10.26
CA GLY A 22 3.21 -39.65 -10.40
C GLY A 22 2.68 -38.26 -9.99
N GLY A 23 3.55 -37.36 -9.53
CA GLY A 23 3.17 -36.01 -9.12
C GLY A 23 2.81 -35.90 -7.65
N ASN A 24 2.72 -34.66 -7.15
CA ASN A 24 2.54 -34.36 -5.73
C ASN A 24 1.41 -33.35 -5.45
N ALA A 25 0.57 -33.06 -6.44
CA ALA A 25 -0.61 -32.24 -6.26
C ALA A 25 -1.55 -32.92 -5.24
N PRO A 26 -2.01 -32.22 -4.18
CA PRO A 26 -2.90 -32.83 -3.20
C PRO A 26 -4.22 -33.26 -3.83
N VAL A 27 -4.74 -34.40 -3.40
CA VAL A 27 -6.03 -34.92 -3.87
C VAL A 27 -7.13 -33.91 -3.54
N GLY A 28 -7.93 -33.54 -4.54
CA GLY A 28 -9.00 -32.55 -4.42
C GLY A 28 -8.56 -31.08 -4.56
N SER A 29 -7.27 -30.78 -4.67
CA SER A 29 -6.76 -29.41 -4.87
C SER A 29 -6.54 -29.03 -6.34
N ASP A 30 -6.87 -29.92 -7.27
CA ASP A 30 -6.72 -29.74 -8.72
C ASP A 30 -8.02 -30.11 -9.44
N PRO A 31 -9.10 -29.32 -9.26
CA PRO A 31 -10.42 -29.62 -9.84
C PRO A 31 -10.41 -29.65 -11.37
N HIS A 32 -9.40 -29.06 -12.00
CA HIS A 32 -9.22 -29.00 -13.45
C HIS A 32 -8.18 -30.02 -13.98
N GLU A 33 -7.63 -30.89 -13.12
CA GLU A 33 -6.60 -31.89 -13.44
C GLU A 33 -5.34 -31.32 -14.15
N GLU A 34 -5.01 -30.04 -13.96
CA GLU A 34 -3.88 -29.37 -14.62
C GLU A 34 -2.51 -29.89 -14.15
N PHE A 35 -2.46 -30.44 -12.94
CA PHE A 35 -1.26 -30.94 -12.27
C PHE A 35 -1.18 -32.47 -12.23
N LYS A 36 -2.05 -33.18 -12.97
CA LYS A 36 -1.97 -34.63 -13.12
C LYS A 36 -0.58 -35.06 -13.60
N ASN A 37 0.05 -35.99 -12.88
CA ASN A 37 1.43 -36.45 -13.13
C ASN A 37 2.52 -35.35 -13.06
N LYS A 38 2.21 -34.16 -12.53
CA LYS A 38 3.15 -33.05 -12.34
C LYS A 38 3.49 -32.86 -10.86
N ASN A 39 4.68 -32.31 -10.62
CA ASN A 39 5.12 -31.94 -9.28
C ASN A 39 5.10 -30.41 -9.12
N ILE A 40 4.41 -29.95 -8.08
CA ILE A 40 4.47 -28.60 -7.53
C ILE A 40 5.65 -28.58 -6.56
N LEU A 41 6.68 -27.77 -6.83
CA LEU A 41 7.83 -27.69 -5.94
C LEU A 41 7.42 -26.99 -4.65
N ILE A 42 7.43 -27.72 -3.54
CA ILE A 42 7.07 -27.22 -2.21
C ILE A 42 8.18 -27.63 -1.26
N GLN A 43 8.75 -26.69 -0.51
CA GLN A 43 9.79 -27.02 0.45
C GLN A 43 9.20 -27.88 1.61
N ARG A 44 9.39 -29.20 1.53
CA ARG A 44 8.94 -30.20 2.52
C ARG A 44 9.97 -30.41 3.63
N MET A 45 11.24 -30.14 3.33
CA MET A 45 12.36 -30.27 4.26
C MET A 45 13.29 -29.07 4.09
N ASP A 46 13.95 -28.67 5.15
CA ASP A 46 15.08 -27.76 5.08
C ASP A 46 16.39 -28.53 4.81
N ALA A 47 17.51 -27.81 4.71
CA ALA A 47 18.79 -28.42 4.43
C ALA A 47 19.25 -29.38 5.55
N ALA A 48 18.88 -29.10 6.81
CA ALA A 48 19.20 -29.95 7.95
C ALA A 48 18.44 -31.29 7.87
N GLY A 49 17.14 -31.25 7.60
CA GLY A 49 16.34 -32.46 7.44
C GLY A 49 16.84 -33.35 6.29
N VAL A 50 17.24 -32.76 5.17
CA VAL A 50 17.84 -33.53 4.06
C VAL A 50 19.19 -34.12 4.47
N ALA A 51 20.04 -33.36 5.16
CA ALA A 51 21.33 -33.83 5.65
C ALA A 51 21.17 -35.05 6.57
N ASP A 52 20.24 -34.99 7.52
CA ASP A 52 19.95 -36.07 8.46
C ASP A 52 19.39 -37.32 7.78
N LYS A 53 18.53 -37.13 6.77
CA LYS A 53 17.90 -38.23 6.01
C LYS A 53 18.92 -38.98 5.15
N PHE A 54 19.81 -38.27 4.48
CA PHE A 54 20.80 -38.88 3.58
C PHE A 54 22.17 -39.11 4.23
N LYS A 55 22.31 -38.81 5.53
CA LYS A 55 23.56 -38.97 6.30
C LYS A 55 24.74 -38.25 5.67
N VAL A 56 24.51 -37.00 5.26
CA VAL A 56 25.52 -36.09 4.69
C VAL A 56 25.58 -34.80 5.49
N SER A 57 26.60 -33.96 5.26
CA SER A 57 26.68 -32.67 5.94
C SER A 57 25.67 -31.67 5.37
N LYS A 58 25.12 -30.79 6.23
CA LYS A 58 24.28 -29.67 5.79
C LYS A 58 24.97 -28.80 4.74
N GLN A 59 26.29 -28.58 4.88
CA GLN A 59 27.08 -27.81 3.93
C GLN A 59 27.10 -28.46 2.53
N ALA A 60 27.16 -29.79 2.44
CA ALA A 60 27.08 -30.50 1.18
C ALA A 60 25.71 -30.33 0.51
N VAL A 61 24.63 -30.41 1.29
CA VAL A 61 23.26 -30.16 0.82
C VAL A 61 23.10 -28.74 0.32
N ASP A 62 23.53 -27.73 1.09
CA ASP A 62 23.44 -26.32 0.71
C ASP A 62 24.18 -26.06 -0.61
N LYS A 63 25.40 -26.61 -0.76
CA LYS A 63 26.17 -26.52 -2.01
C LYS A 63 25.46 -27.20 -3.17
N ALA A 64 24.91 -28.40 -2.97
CA ALA A 64 24.16 -29.12 -3.99
C ALA A 64 22.88 -28.39 -4.40
N MET A 65 22.16 -27.75 -3.48
CA MET A 65 20.95 -26.99 -3.77
C MET A 65 21.25 -25.68 -4.49
N SER A 66 22.37 -25.03 -4.18
CA SER A 66 22.84 -23.86 -4.93
C SER A 66 23.17 -24.21 -6.38
N ASP A 67 23.94 -25.28 -6.60
CA ASP A 67 24.24 -25.83 -7.93
C ASP A 67 22.96 -26.25 -8.68
N ALA A 68 22.05 -26.94 -7.99
CA ALA A 68 20.78 -27.37 -8.57
C ALA A 68 19.93 -26.19 -9.03
N ARG A 69 19.79 -25.13 -8.22
CA ARG A 69 19.07 -23.91 -8.60
C ARG A 69 19.66 -23.30 -9.86
N GLN A 70 20.99 -23.21 -9.95
CA GLN A 70 21.65 -22.66 -11.14
C GLN A 70 21.39 -23.51 -12.39
N ARG A 71 21.59 -24.84 -12.31
CA ARG A 71 21.38 -25.75 -13.44
C ARG A 71 19.92 -25.79 -13.90
N LEU A 72 18.98 -25.82 -12.95
CA LEU A 72 17.55 -25.77 -13.25
C LEU A 72 17.14 -24.42 -13.84
N LYS A 73 17.72 -23.31 -13.36
CA LYS A 73 17.51 -21.99 -13.95
C LYS A 73 18.00 -21.95 -15.40
N THR A 74 19.21 -22.43 -15.69
CA THR A 74 19.74 -22.52 -17.06
C THR A 74 18.84 -23.35 -17.97
N ALA A 75 18.29 -24.48 -17.47
CA ALA A 75 17.35 -25.27 -18.24
C ALA A 75 15.99 -24.56 -18.44
N ARG A 76 15.51 -23.82 -17.43
CA ARG A 76 14.28 -23.02 -17.50
C ARG A 76 14.41 -21.86 -18.49
N ASP A 77 15.57 -21.20 -18.53
CA ASP A 77 15.83 -20.05 -19.40
C ASP A 77 15.81 -20.41 -20.91
N LYS A 78 15.88 -21.70 -21.26
CA LYS A 78 15.69 -22.20 -22.63
C LYS A 78 14.23 -22.32 -23.06
N ARG A 79 13.28 -22.23 -22.12
CA ARG A 79 11.85 -22.31 -22.43
C ARG A 79 11.38 -20.97 -23.01
N PRO A 80 10.47 -20.95 -23.99
CA PRO A 80 9.79 -19.73 -24.38
C PRO A 80 9.22 -19.04 -23.14
N ARG A 81 9.54 -17.76 -22.96
CA ARG A 81 8.97 -16.97 -21.87
C ARG A 81 7.50 -16.70 -22.18
N PRO A 82 6.59 -16.75 -21.20
CA PRO A 82 5.26 -16.20 -21.37
C PRO A 82 5.35 -14.75 -21.85
N HIS A 83 4.35 -14.30 -22.61
CA HIS A 83 4.24 -12.88 -22.95
C HIS A 83 4.21 -12.04 -21.67
N LEU A 84 4.94 -10.94 -21.68
CA LEU A 84 4.86 -9.94 -20.62
C LEU A 84 3.64 -9.07 -20.88
N ASP A 85 2.72 -9.00 -19.93
CA ASP A 85 1.78 -7.89 -19.88
C ASP A 85 2.55 -6.67 -19.33
N ASP A 86 2.86 -5.74 -20.21
CA ASP A 86 3.65 -4.52 -19.95
C ASP A 86 2.76 -3.29 -19.76
N LYS A 87 1.45 -3.48 -19.57
CA LYS A 87 0.53 -2.40 -19.25
C LYS A 87 0.85 -1.79 -17.89
N ILE A 88 0.81 -0.48 -17.83
CA ILE A 88 0.81 0.31 -16.59
C ILE A 88 -0.65 0.64 -16.30
N ILE A 89 -1.15 0.16 -15.16
CA ILE A 89 -2.53 0.39 -14.70
C ILE A 89 -2.48 1.31 -13.48
N THR A 90 -3.27 2.39 -13.50
CA THR A 90 -3.25 3.43 -12.47
C THR A 90 -3.58 2.87 -11.08
N ALA A 91 -4.67 2.11 -10.94
CA ALA A 91 -5.07 1.46 -9.68
C ALA A 91 -3.91 0.65 -9.06
N TRP A 92 -3.32 -0.27 -9.82
CA TRP A 92 -2.23 -1.13 -9.33
C TRP A 92 -0.96 -0.36 -9.00
N ASN A 93 -0.66 0.71 -9.76
CA ASN A 93 0.45 1.58 -9.43
C ASN A 93 0.16 2.41 -8.17
N GLY A 94 -1.09 2.80 -7.90
CA GLY A 94 -1.49 3.43 -6.64
C GLY A 94 -1.17 2.56 -5.43
N LEU A 95 -1.54 1.27 -5.49
CA LEU A 95 -1.18 0.28 -4.46
C LEU A 95 0.35 0.11 -4.33
N MET A 96 1.06 0.03 -5.46
CA MET A 96 2.53 -0.08 -5.47
C MET A 96 3.21 1.17 -4.87
N ILE A 97 2.72 2.37 -5.20
CA ILE A 97 3.22 3.65 -4.69
C ILE A 97 3.05 3.68 -3.17
N SER A 98 1.88 3.32 -2.65
CA SER A 98 1.63 3.19 -1.20
C SER A 98 2.62 2.23 -0.54
N ALA A 99 2.80 1.03 -1.11
CA ALA A 99 3.71 0.03 -0.57
C ALA A 99 5.18 0.53 -0.55
N PHE A 100 5.64 1.15 -1.63
CA PHE A 100 7.00 1.70 -1.72
C PHE A 100 7.21 2.95 -0.86
N ALA A 101 6.19 3.79 -0.72
CA ALA A 101 6.22 4.92 0.21
C ALA A 101 6.43 4.42 1.65
N LYS A 102 5.64 3.45 2.10
CA LYS A 102 5.77 2.82 3.43
C LYS A 102 7.10 2.10 3.60
N ALA A 103 7.53 1.32 2.61
CA ALA A 103 8.84 0.67 2.61
C ALA A 103 9.99 1.69 2.75
N GLY A 104 9.84 2.85 2.11
CA GLY A 104 10.80 3.96 2.21
C GLY A 104 10.91 4.60 3.59
N GLN A 105 9.88 4.44 4.44
CA GLN A 105 9.90 4.93 5.82
C GLN A 105 10.50 3.92 6.82
N ILE A 106 10.43 2.62 6.52
CA ILE A 106 10.68 1.54 7.49
C ILE A 106 12.01 0.82 7.20
N LEU A 107 12.36 0.60 5.93
CA LEU A 107 13.51 -0.23 5.56
C LEU A 107 14.83 0.56 5.62
N PRO A 108 15.95 -0.07 6.05
CA PRO A 108 17.26 0.58 6.08
C PRO A 108 17.74 1.15 4.73
N ASP A 109 17.35 0.52 3.62
CA ASP A 109 17.62 0.97 2.25
C ASP A 109 16.42 1.68 1.62
N GLY A 110 15.62 2.36 2.45
CA GLY A 110 14.34 3.00 2.11
C GLY A 110 14.38 3.97 0.93
N ASP A 111 15.50 4.65 0.71
CA ASP A 111 15.63 5.69 -0.33
C ASP A 111 15.30 5.15 -1.74
N LYS A 112 15.72 3.93 -2.07
CA LYS A 112 15.43 3.33 -3.39
C LYS A 112 13.93 3.12 -3.61
N TYR A 113 13.18 2.78 -2.55
CA TYR A 113 11.73 2.59 -2.62
C TYR A 113 11.01 3.92 -2.70
N ARG A 114 11.44 4.92 -1.91
CA ARG A 114 10.94 6.29 -2.00
C ARG A 114 11.11 6.85 -3.42
N GLN A 115 12.29 6.71 -4.01
CA GLN A 115 12.55 7.17 -5.37
C GLN A 115 11.70 6.42 -6.41
N ALA A 116 11.49 5.11 -6.24
CA ALA A 116 10.61 4.33 -7.11
C ALA A 116 9.16 4.82 -7.03
N ALA A 117 8.64 5.09 -5.84
CA ALA A 117 7.30 5.64 -5.63
C ALA A 117 7.13 7.03 -6.28
N MET A 118 8.10 7.93 -6.08
CA MET A 118 8.10 9.26 -6.70
C MET A 118 8.13 9.16 -8.22
N LYS A 119 8.99 8.29 -8.79
CA LYS A 119 9.09 8.08 -10.23
C LYS A 119 7.79 7.54 -10.84
N ALA A 120 7.16 6.57 -10.19
CA ALA A 120 5.87 6.04 -10.64
C ALA A 120 4.77 7.11 -10.57
N THR A 121 4.75 7.90 -9.50
CA THR A 121 3.80 9.01 -9.32
C THR A 121 3.96 10.08 -10.41
N SER A 122 5.19 10.51 -10.68
CA SER A 122 5.50 11.44 -11.78
C SER A 122 5.07 10.87 -13.13
N PHE A 123 5.34 9.59 -13.39
CA PHE A 123 4.92 8.95 -14.64
C PHE A 123 3.40 9.02 -14.84
N ILE A 124 2.62 8.69 -13.81
CA ILE A 124 1.15 8.78 -13.87
C ILE A 124 0.72 10.22 -14.11
N ARG A 125 1.32 11.19 -13.38
CA ARG A 125 0.98 12.61 -13.53
C ARG A 125 1.26 13.13 -14.94
N ASP A 126 2.39 12.74 -15.53
CA ASP A 126 2.87 13.27 -16.80
C ASP A 126 2.24 12.59 -18.02
N HIS A 127 1.86 11.31 -17.88
CA HIS A 127 1.41 10.49 -19.01
C HIS A 127 0.00 9.92 -18.89
N MET A 128 -0.60 9.95 -17.70
CA MET A 128 -1.90 9.33 -17.44
C MET A 128 -2.88 10.28 -16.77
N TYR A 129 -2.49 11.52 -16.48
CA TYR A 129 -3.38 12.58 -16.03
C TYR A 129 -3.40 13.71 -17.07
N ASP A 130 -4.58 14.24 -17.35
CA ASP A 130 -4.78 15.40 -18.22
C ASP A 130 -5.26 16.56 -17.35
N SER A 131 -4.35 17.50 -17.09
CA SER A 131 -4.63 18.65 -16.23
C SER A 131 -5.58 19.66 -16.88
N SER A 132 -5.77 19.62 -18.21
CA SER A 132 -6.65 20.57 -18.89
C SER A 132 -8.13 20.33 -18.61
N ASN A 133 -8.48 19.07 -18.33
CA ASN A 133 -9.85 18.64 -18.04
C ASN A 133 -9.95 17.77 -16.77
N GLN A 134 -8.89 17.74 -15.97
CA GLN A 134 -8.79 16.98 -14.72
C GLN A 134 -9.20 15.51 -14.85
N THR A 135 -8.71 14.85 -15.91
CA THR A 135 -9.06 13.46 -16.23
C THR A 135 -7.89 12.52 -15.98
N LEU A 136 -8.11 11.54 -15.10
CA LEU A 136 -7.21 10.42 -14.86
C LEU A 136 -7.54 9.28 -15.83
N TYR A 137 -6.54 8.66 -16.42
CA TYR A 137 -6.69 7.54 -17.35
C TYR A 137 -6.21 6.24 -16.71
N ARG A 138 -6.83 5.12 -17.08
CA ARG A 138 -6.57 3.82 -16.45
C ARG A 138 -5.31 3.14 -16.94
N ILE A 139 -5.10 3.09 -18.25
CA ILE A 139 -4.09 2.21 -18.88
C ILE A 139 -3.11 3.02 -19.73
N TYR A 140 -1.84 2.70 -19.59
CA TYR A 140 -0.77 3.12 -20.50
C TYR A 140 -0.03 1.90 -21.04
N ARG A 141 0.18 1.86 -22.36
CA ARG A 141 1.00 0.85 -23.04
C ARG A 141 1.58 1.43 -24.32
N GLY A 142 2.78 1.99 -24.24
CA GLY A 142 3.40 2.76 -25.34
C GLY A 142 2.76 4.14 -25.52
N GLU A 143 1.44 4.22 -25.42
CA GLU A 143 0.65 5.44 -25.35
C GLU A 143 -0.45 5.33 -24.28
N ARG A 144 -1.00 6.49 -23.89
CA ARG A 144 -2.15 6.59 -22.98
C ARG A 144 -3.39 6.06 -23.69
N SER A 145 -4.10 5.13 -23.06
CA SER A 145 -5.39 4.67 -23.59
C SER A 145 -6.47 5.75 -23.47
N GLY A 146 -7.54 5.63 -24.26
CA GLY A 146 -8.74 6.48 -24.13
C GLY A 146 -9.70 6.05 -23.02
N ILE A 147 -9.27 5.16 -22.11
CA ILE A 147 -10.10 4.65 -21.01
C ILE A 147 -9.83 5.51 -19.79
N GLU A 148 -10.84 6.29 -19.38
CA GLU A 148 -10.81 7.06 -18.15
C GLU A 148 -10.76 6.14 -16.92
N GLY A 149 -10.21 6.66 -15.83
CA GLY A 149 -10.04 5.93 -14.58
C GLY A 149 -11.38 5.62 -13.93
N PHE A 150 -11.48 4.44 -13.34
CA PHE A 150 -12.60 4.05 -12.50
C PHE A 150 -12.35 4.48 -11.04
N LEU A 151 -13.26 4.12 -10.14
CA LEU A 151 -13.13 4.42 -8.71
C LEU A 151 -11.83 3.87 -8.11
N ASP A 152 -11.42 2.65 -8.48
CA ASP A 152 -10.19 2.00 -7.99
C ASP A 152 -8.93 2.79 -8.39
N ASP A 153 -8.88 3.31 -9.62
CA ASP A 153 -7.78 4.15 -10.11
C ASP A 153 -7.62 5.42 -9.26
N HIS A 154 -8.72 6.05 -8.88
CA HIS A 154 -8.70 7.26 -8.06
C HIS A 154 -8.37 6.90 -6.59
N ALA A 155 -9.13 6.00 -5.98
CA ALA A 155 -9.01 5.67 -4.57
C ALA A 155 -7.61 5.15 -4.22
N PHE A 156 -7.04 4.27 -5.05
CA PHE A 156 -5.73 3.71 -4.77
C PHE A 156 -4.60 4.71 -5.03
N LEU A 157 -4.74 5.57 -6.04
CA LEU A 157 -3.75 6.63 -6.30
C LEU A 157 -3.75 7.67 -5.18
N ILE A 158 -4.93 8.14 -4.74
CA ILE A 158 -5.08 9.07 -3.61
C ILE A 158 -4.41 8.48 -2.36
N ASN A 159 -4.69 7.20 -2.03
CA ASN A 159 -4.05 6.55 -0.89
C ASN A 159 -2.50 6.50 -1.03
N GLY A 160 -2.02 6.21 -2.23
CA GLY A 160 -0.58 6.23 -2.55
C GLY A 160 0.05 7.62 -2.39
N LEU A 161 -0.65 8.68 -2.81
CA LEU A 161 -0.20 10.07 -2.68
C LEU A 161 -0.13 10.51 -1.21
N LEU A 162 -1.14 10.16 -0.40
CA LEU A 162 -1.15 10.45 1.04
C LEU A 162 0.01 9.73 1.75
N ASP A 163 0.25 8.45 1.44
CA ASP A 163 1.41 7.72 1.98
C ASP A 163 2.74 8.33 1.53
N LEU A 164 2.83 8.75 0.26
CA LEU A 164 4.03 9.39 -0.29
C LEU A 164 4.29 10.76 0.36
N TYR A 165 3.25 11.51 0.70
CA TYR A 165 3.38 12.71 1.51
C TYR A 165 3.98 12.38 2.89
N GLU A 166 3.46 11.42 3.64
CA GLU A 166 4.01 11.11 4.97
C GLU A 166 5.48 10.63 4.91
N THR A 167 5.87 10.04 3.77
CA THR A 167 7.25 9.65 3.48
C THR A 167 8.15 10.85 3.20
N THR A 168 7.71 11.77 2.34
CA THR A 168 8.55 12.81 1.72
C THR A 168 8.35 14.22 2.30
N PHE A 169 7.19 14.48 2.88
CA PHE A 169 6.63 15.78 3.25
C PHE A 169 6.56 16.80 2.11
N ASP A 170 6.58 16.33 0.85
CA ASP A 170 6.38 17.17 -0.31
C ASP A 170 4.89 17.46 -0.47
N ILE A 171 4.51 18.73 -0.29
CA ILE A 171 3.11 19.14 -0.18
C ILE A 171 2.31 18.88 -1.45
N ARG A 172 2.98 18.82 -2.61
CA ARG A 172 2.36 18.58 -3.92
C ARG A 172 1.59 17.26 -3.99
N TRP A 173 1.93 16.29 -3.13
CA TRP A 173 1.22 15.01 -3.07
C TRP A 173 -0.12 15.12 -2.36
N ILE A 174 -0.21 15.90 -1.27
CA ILE A 174 -1.50 16.16 -0.61
C ILE A 174 -2.38 17.04 -1.51
N GLU A 175 -1.81 18.07 -2.14
CA GLU A 175 -2.56 18.94 -3.07
C GLU A 175 -3.21 18.12 -4.17
N TRP A 176 -2.44 17.24 -4.81
CA TRP A 176 -2.96 16.40 -5.88
C TRP A 176 -3.93 15.31 -5.37
N ALA A 177 -3.70 14.77 -4.18
CA ALA A 177 -4.64 13.84 -3.54
C ALA A 177 -6.00 14.51 -3.29
N ALA A 178 -6.02 15.77 -2.85
CA ALA A 178 -7.24 16.54 -2.65
C ALA A 178 -7.96 16.81 -3.98
N GLU A 179 -7.23 17.24 -5.02
CA GLU A 179 -7.79 17.44 -6.37
C GLU A 179 -8.42 16.16 -6.93
N LEU A 180 -7.73 15.02 -6.81
CA LEU A 180 -8.25 13.73 -7.24
C LEU A 180 -9.44 13.27 -6.40
N GLN A 181 -9.48 13.58 -5.10
CA GLN A 181 -10.63 13.27 -4.25
C GLN A 181 -11.86 14.07 -4.66
N GLU A 182 -11.72 15.36 -4.94
CA GLU A 182 -12.82 16.19 -5.46
C GLU A 182 -13.34 15.65 -6.80
N ARG A 183 -12.42 15.22 -7.68
CA ARG A 183 -12.80 14.59 -8.95
C ARG A 183 -13.50 13.26 -8.75
N GLN A 184 -13.00 12.41 -7.84
CA GLN A 184 -13.63 11.14 -7.46
C GLN A 184 -15.06 11.37 -6.95
N ASP A 185 -15.24 12.38 -6.09
CA ASP A 185 -16.55 12.77 -5.58
C ASP A 185 -17.49 13.21 -6.69
N ALA A 186 -17.03 14.02 -7.63
CA ALA A 186 -17.86 14.48 -8.75
C ALA A 186 -18.29 13.34 -9.68
N LEU A 187 -17.43 12.33 -9.88
CA LEU A 187 -17.67 11.24 -10.83
C LEU A 187 -18.47 10.08 -10.25
N PHE A 188 -18.20 9.72 -9.00
CA PHE A 188 -18.56 8.41 -8.46
C PHE A 188 -19.47 8.45 -7.23
N TRP A 189 -19.61 9.59 -6.55
CA TRP A 189 -20.40 9.70 -5.33
C TRP A 189 -21.88 9.36 -5.55
N ASP A 190 -22.47 8.57 -4.66
CA ASP A 190 -23.91 8.39 -4.56
C ASP A 190 -24.50 9.35 -3.52
N SER A 191 -25.13 10.42 -3.99
CA SER A 191 -25.77 11.41 -3.11
C SER A 191 -26.95 10.86 -2.31
N ASP A 192 -27.57 9.78 -2.78
CA ASP A 192 -28.83 9.29 -2.22
C ASP A 192 -28.59 8.22 -1.15
N HIS A 193 -27.56 7.39 -1.34
CA HIS A 193 -27.29 6.25 -0.45
C HIS A 193 -25.87 6.20 0.11
N GLY A 194 -25.01 7.18 -0.16
CA GLY A 194 -23.62 7.21 0.28
C GLY A 194 -22.72 6.19 -0.41
N GLY A 195 -21.41 6.30 -0.21
CA GLY A 195 -20.43 5.48 -0.92
C GLY A 195 -20.28 5.85 -2.40
N TYR A 196 -19.44 5.10 -3.10
CA TYR A 196 -19.03 5.40 -4.46
C TYR A 196 -19.35 4.25 -5.41
N PHE A 197 -19.92 4.60 -6.55
CA PHE A 197 -20.06 3.69 -7.67
C PHE A 197 -18.71 3.41 -8.33
N ALA A 198 -18.49 2.18 -8.79
CA ALA A 198 -17.26 1.81 -9.48
C ALA A 198 -17.00 2.62 -10.75
N THR A 199 -18.06 3.15 -11.38
CA THR A 199 -17.98 3.84 -12.68
C THR A 199 -18.78 5.15 -12.69
N GLU A 200 -18.42 6.04 -13.62
CA GLU A 200 -19.08 7.34 -13.81
C GLU A 200 -20.56 7.15 -14.20
N ALA A 201 -21.39 8.14 -13.84
CA ALA A 201 -22.77 8.25 -14.29
C ALA A 201 -22.83 8.37 -15.83
N GLY A 202 -23.79 7.69 -16.47
CA GLY A 202 -24.01 7.80 -17.92
C GLY A 202 -22.98 7.11 -18.81
N SER A 203 -22.12 6.25 -18.24
CA SER A 203 -21.19 5.43 -19.03
C SER A 203 -21.93 4.60 -20.09
N LYS A 204 -21.56 4.80 -21.35
CA LYS A 204 -22.26 4.25 -22.53
C LYS A 204 -22.37 2.73 -22.56
N ASN A 205 -21.44 2.04 -21.90
CA ASN A 205 -21.29 0.59 -21.97
C ASN A 205 -21.65 -0.12 -20.66
N ILE A 206 -22.15 0.61 -19.65
CA ILE A 206 -22.41 0.06 -18.31
C ILE A 206 -23.89 0.26 -17.97
N LEU A 207 -24.62 -0.86 -17.93
CA LEU A 207 -26.06 -0.85 -17.67
C LEU A 207 -26.39 -0.65 -16.19
N LEU A 208 -25.55 -1.19 -15.30
CA LEU A 208 -25.72 -1.11 -13.86
C LEU A 208 -24.41 -0.64 -13.20
N ARG A 209 -24.50 0.42 -12.40
CA ARG A 209 -23.39 0.89 -11.57
C ARG A 209 -23.43 0.15 -10.25
N MET A 210 -22.36 -0.57 -9.93
CA MET A 210 -22.22 -1.28 -8.65
C MET A 210 -21.31 -0.51 -7.71
N LYS A 211 -21.52 -0.68 -6.41
CA LYS A 211 -20.57 -0.28 -5.38
C LYS A 211 -19.91 -1.55 -4.88
N ASP A 212 -18.61 -1.67 -5.09
CA ASP A 212 -17.88 -2.84 -4.61
C ASP A 212 -17.51 -2.64 -3.14
N ASP A 213 -17.72 -3.67 -2.33
CA ASP A 213 -17.48 -3.69 -0.88
C ASP A 213 -16.64 -4.91 -0.45
N TYR A 214 -16.36 -5.84 -1.38
CA TYR A 214 -15.64 -7.07 -1.09
C TYR A 214 -14.13 -6.90 -1.23
N ASP A 215 -13.39 -7.18 -0.17
CA ASP A 215 -11.92 -7.24 -0.22
C ASP A 215 -11.48 -8.65 -0.67
N GLY A 216 -10.94 -8.73 -1.88
CA GLY A 216 -10.44 -9.97 -2.50
C GLY A 216 -8.91 -10.03 -2.51
N ALA A 217 -8.34 -10.23 -3.70
CA ALA A 217 -6.89 -10.12 -3.91
C ALA A 217 -6.40 -8.67 -3.73
N GLU A 218 -7.29 -7.71 -3.95
CA GLU A 218 -7.11 -6.28 -3.80
C GLU A 218 -8.20 -5.78 -2.82
N PRO A 219 -7.96 -4.68 -2.09
CA PRO A 219 -8.99 -4.08 -1.26
C PRO A 219 -10.11 -3.47 -2.11
N SER A 220 -11.31 -3.37 -1.56
CA SER A 220 -12.41 -2.63 -2.17
C SER A 220 -12.03 -1.15 -2.31
N ALA A 221 -12.33 -0.59 -3.48
CA ALA A 221 -12.13 0.82 -3.73
C ALA A 221 -12.96 1.72 -2.80
N ASN A 222 -14.14 1.27 -2.35
CA ASN A 222 -14.92 1.99 -1.34
C ASN A 222 -14.24 1.99 0.02
N SER A 223 -13.71 0.84 0.48
CA SER A 223 -12.97 0.77 1.75
C SER A 223 -11.78 1.74 1.76
N ILE A 224 -11.03 1.78 0.65
CA ILE A 224 -9.91 2.72 0.50
C ILE A 224 -10.39 4.18 0.39
N ALA A 225 -11.49 4.44 -0.33
CA ALA A 225 -12.06 5.78 -0.43
C ALA A 225 -12.48 6.33 0.94
N VAL A 226 -13.13 5.52 1.80
CA VAL A 226 -13.47 5.93 3.16
C VAL A 226 -12.20 6.27 3.96
N MET A 227 -11.17 5.43 3.90
CA MET A 227 -9.91 5.72 4.57
C MET A 227 -9.26 7.02 4.06
N ASN A 228 -9.30 7.28 2.75
CA ASN A 228 -8.79 8.52 2.17
C ASN A 228 -9.55 9.73 2.68
N LEU A 229 -10.87 9.67 2.75
CA LEU A 229 -11.70 10.73 3.29
C LEU A 229 -11.32 11.04 4.75
N LEU A 230 -11.17 10.02 5.60
CA LEU A 230 -10.77 10.20 7.00
C LEU A 230 -9.39 10.86 7.12
N ARG A 231 -8.41 10.36 6.35
CA ARG A 231 -7.05 10.93 6.34
C ARG A 231 -7.04 12.37 5.82
N LEU A 232 -7.72 12.65 4.71
CA LEU A 232 -7.83 14.00 4.15
C LEU A 232 -8.54 14.95 5.12
N ASN A 233 -9.57 14.51 5.83
CA ASN A 233 -10.19 15.32 6.89
C ASN A 233 -9.17 15.70 7.98
N HIS A 234 -8.38 14.74 8.47
CA HIS A 234 -7.37 15.04 9.48
C HIS A 234 -6.20 15.88 8.96
N MET A 235 -5.86 15.77 7.67
CA MET A 235 -4.76 16.52 7.08
C MET A 235 -5.17 17.93 6.58
N LEU A 236 -6.44 18.14 6.22
CA LEU A 236 -6.92 19.37 5.56
C LEU A 236 -8.20 19.99 6.16
N GLY A 237 -8.78 19.40 7.20
CA GLY A 237 -9.86 20.02 7.99
C GLY A 237 -11.22 20.17 7.28
N ASN A 238 -11.48 19.43 6.21
CA ASN A 238 -12.74 19.55 5.45
C ASN A 238 -13.88 18.74 6.09
N ALA A 239 -14.90 19.42 6.62
CA ALA A 239 -16.07 18.79 7.25
C ALA A 239 -16.89 17.92 6.28
N GLN A 240 -17.03 18.32 5.02
CA GLN A 240 -17.77 17.54 4.01
C GLN A 240 -17.12 16.18 3.76
N THR A 241 -15.79 16.12 3.86
CA THR A 241 -15.03 14.88 3.72
C THR A 241 -15.39 13.88 4.83
N LEU A 242 -15.54 14.35 6.07
CA LEU A 242 -15.95 13.52 7.20
C LEU A 242 -17.40 13.04 7.07
N GLU A 243 -18.31 13.91 6.62
CA GLU A 243 -19.71 13.56 6.37
C GLU A 243 -19.84 12.46 5.31
N LYS A 244 -19.08 12.54 4.21
CA LYS A 244 -19.04 11.49 3.18
C LYS A 244 -18.46 10.18 3.70
N ALA A 245 -17.44 10.24 4.57
CA ALA A 245 -16.88 9.05 5.20
C ALA A 245 -17.93 8.35 6.05
N GLN A 246 -18.61 9.09 6.93
CA GLN A 246 -19.70 8.58 7.75
C GLN A 246 -20.84 8.00 6.90
N SER A 247 -21.31 8.74 5.90
CA SER A 247 -22.40 8.29 5.01
C SER A 247 -22.04 7.01 4.25
N SER A 248 -20.77 6.85 3.85
CA SER A 248 -20.28 5.62 3.23
C SER A 248 -20.27 4.45 4.22
N LEU A 249 -19.77 4.67 5.44
CA LEU A 249 -19.79 3.64 6.49
C LEU A 249 -21.21 3.17 6.80
N ASP A 250 -22.17 4.11 6.88
CA ASP A 250 -23.58 3.80 7.08
C ASP A 250 -24.14 2.94 5.93
N SER A 251 -23.80 3.29 4.68
CA SER A 251 -24.21 2.56 3.47
C SER A 251 -23.80 1.08 3.49
N PHE A 252 -22.59 0.80 3.98
CA PHE A 252 -22.03 -0.55 4.02
C PHE A 252 -22.27 -1.29 5.35
N SER A 253 -22.87 -0.63 6.35
CA SER A 253 -23.04 -1.16 7.71
C SER A 253 -23.76 -2.51 7.77
N VAL A 254 -24.79 -2.72 6.93
CA VAL A 254 -25.57 -3.97 6.88
C VAL A 254 -24.71 -5.12 6.36
N ASN A 255 -23.99 -4.92 5.26
CA ASN A 255 -23.12 -5.95 4.68
C ASN A 255 -21.93 -6.24 5.61
N LEU A 256 -21.34 -5.21 6.19
CA LEU A 256 -20.25 -5.32 7.15
C LEU A 256 -20.65 -6.14 8.38
N SER A 257 -21.88 -5.95 8.88
CA SER A 257 -22.41 -6.71 10.02
C SER A 257 -22.69 -8.17 9.67
N ASN A 258 -23.14 -8.44 8.45
CA ASN A 258 -23.49 -9.79 8.00
C ASN A 258 -22.27 -10.61 7.54
N GLN A 259 -21.27 -9.96 6.92
CA GLN A 259 -20.10 -10.62 6.33
C GLN A 259 -18.79 -9.83 6.60
N PRO A 260 -18.39 -9.64 7.86
CA PRO A 260 -17.20 -8.85 8.21
C PRO A 260 -15.90 -9.42 7.62
N SER A 261 -15.80 -10.74 7.47
CA SER A 261 -14.62 -11.40 6.89
C SER A 261 -14.42 -11.10 5.41
N GLY A 262 -15.45 -10.62 4.71
CA GLY A 262 -15.36 -10.17 3.32
C GLY A 262 -14.97 -8.71 3.17
N MET A 263 -14.89 -7.95 4.27
CA MET A 263 -14.67 -6.50 4.26
C MET A 263 -13.60 -6.02 5.27
N PRO A 264 -12.45 -6.72 5.43
CA PRO A 264 -11.40 -6.34 6.38
C PRO A 264 -10.91 -4.90 6.27
N GLN A 265 -10.75 -4.31 5.08
CA GLN A 265 -10.34 -2.90 4.97
C GLN A 265 -11.44 -1.93 5.39
N MET A 266 -12.71 -2.28 5.16
CA MET A 266 -13.81 -1.45 5.67
C MET A 266 -13.82 -1.47 7.21
N LEU A 267 -13.51 -2.62 7.83
CA LEU A 267 -13.34 -2.70 9.29
C LEU A 267 -12.20 -1.80 9.80
N VAL A 268 -11.09 -1.70 9.07
CA VAL A 268 -10.01 -0.75 9.43
C VAL A 268 -10.50 0.70 9.33
N ALA A 269 -11.33 1.03 8.34
CA ALA A 269 -11.94 2.35 8.24
C ALA A 269 -12.95 2.64 9.37
N VAL A 270 -13.76 1.65 9.77
CA VAL A 270 -14.64 1.76 10.95
C VAL A 270 -13.83 1.95 12.22
N ASP A 271 -12.77 1.18 12.43
CA ASP A 271 -11.88 1.31 13.58
C ASP A 271 -11.27 2.71 13.66
N HIS A 272 -10.80 3.24 12.52
CA HIS A 272 -10.30 4.61 12.41
C HIS A 272 -11.38 5.66 12.74
N PHE A 273 -12.60 5.48 12.23
CA PHE A 273 -13.68 6.44 12.44
C PHE A 273 -14.15 6.49 13.91
N LEU A 274 -14.17 5.34 14.59
CA LEU A 274 -14.68 5.22 15.96
C LEU A 274 -13.67 5.65 17.04
N HIS A 275 -12.39 5.75 16.71
CA HIS A 275 -11.33 6.09 17.67
C HIS A 275 -10.71 7.45 17.37
N PRO A 276 -10.25 8.20 18.39
CA PRO A 276 -9.54 9.45 18.19
C PRO A 276 -8.29 9.26 17.32
N THR A 277 -8.20 10.05 16.26
CA THR A 277 -7.01 10.05 15.40
C THR A 277 -5.88 10.84 16.02
N ARG A 278 -4.71 10.21 16.11
CA ARG A 278 -3.47 10.87 16.50
C ARG A 278 -2.86 11.63 15.33
N GLN A 279 -2.94 12.95 15.38
CA GLN A 279 -2.20 13.83 14.49
C GLN A 279 -0.81 14.11 15.07
N ILE A 280 0.23 13.68 14.38
CA ILE A 280 1.62 13.88 14.79
C ILE A 280 2.24 14.94 13.87
N VAL A 281 2.41 16.15 14.40
CA VAL A 281 3.01 17.26 13.65
C VAL A 281 4.45 17.46 14.09
N PHE A 282 5.38 17.34 13.15
CA PHE A 282 6.78 17.65 13.39
C PHE A 282 7.10 19.09 12.99
N ALA A 283 7.60 19.89 13.93
CA ALA A 283 8.23 21.17 13.62
C ALA A 283 9.73 20.97 13.47
N ALA A 284 10.24 20.89 12.23
CA ALA A 284 11.63 20.56 11.97
C ALA A 284 12.05 20.85 10.52
N ASP A 285 13.37 20.98 10.30
CA ASP A 285 13.93 20.80 8.96
C ASP A 285 13.85 19.30 8.59
N PRO A 286 13.39 18.92 7.38
CA PRO A 286 13.38 17.53 6.91
C PRO A 286 14.72 16.78 7.08
N ALA A 287 15.85 17.48 7.02
CA ALA A 287 17.19 16.92 7.16
C ALA A 287 17.67 16.80 8.63
N SER A 288 16.84 17.20 9.61
CA SER A 288 17.21 17.12 11.03
C SER A 288 17.44 15.68 11.49
N SER A 289 18.59 15.41 12.10
CA SER A 289 18.92 14.08 12.65
C SER A 289 17.92 13.63 13.72
N LEU A 290 17.43 14.56 14.55
CA LEU A 290 16.42 14.25 15.57
C LEU A 290 15.07 13.91 14.94
N LEU A 291 14.68 14.59 13.84
CA LEU A 291 13.47 14.22 13.10
C LEU A 291 13.58 12.82 12.51
N ILE A 292 14.72 12.50 11.87
CA ILE A 292 14.97 11.18 11.30
C ILE A 292 14.81 10.09 12.36
N GLU A 293 15.37 10.33 13.55
CA GLU A 293 15.30 9.39 14.67
C GLU A 293 13.89 9.29 15.28
N MET A 294 13.17 10.41 15.41
CA MET A 294 11.76 10.41 15.82
C MET A 294 10.88 9.63 14.82
N LYS A 295 11.07 9.83 13.50
CA LYS A 295 10.35 9.07 12.47
C LYS A 295 10.66 7.57 12.57
N ARG A 296 11.92 7.21 12.80
CA ARG A 296 12.34 5.81 13.01
C ARG A 296 11.58 5.18 14.17
N GLN A 297 11.56 5.83 15.33
CA GLN A 297 10.82 5.37 16.50
C GLN A 297 9.30 5.31 16.28
N LEU A 298 8.74 6.31 15.58
CA LEU A 298 7.31 6.32 15.23
C LEU A 298 6.92 5.12 14.34
N ASN A 299 7.84 4.62 13.52
CA ASN A 299 7.61 3.49 12.62
C ASN A 299 7.80 2.12 13.27
N GLU A 300 8.42 2.07 14.46
CA GLU A 300 8.51 0.85 15.27
C GLU A 300 7.20 0.56 16.04
N ILE A 301 6.31 1.55 16.14
CA ILE A 301 5.05 1.45 16.89
C ILE A 301 3.87 1.48 15.92
N PHE A 302 3.03 0.46 15.99
CA PHE A 302 1.74 0.46 15.30
C PHE A 302 0.76 1.38 16.05
N ILE A 303 0.40 2.49 15.41
CA ILE A 303 -0.61 3.44 15.90
C ILE A 303 -1.70 3.48 14.82
N PRO A 304 -2.84 2.81 15.03
CA PRO A 304 -3.96 2.84 14.10
C PRO A 304 -4.36 4.28 13.79
N GLY A 305 -4.61 4.56 12.53
CA GLY A 305 -5.14 5.83 12.07
C GLY A 305 -4.28 7.08 12.26
N LYS A 306 -3.03 6.97 12.71
CA LYS A 306 -2.15 8.15 12.80
C LYS A 306 -2.05 8.87 11.45
N VAL A 307 -1.98 10.20 11.51
CA VAL A 307 -1.53 11.02 10.37
C VAL A 307 -0.32 11.84 10.79
N VAL A 308 0.63 12.02 9.87
CA VAL A 308 1.89 12.72 10.14
C VAL A 308 2.01 13.94 9.23
N LEU A 309 2.23 15.11 9.83
CA LEU A 309 2.40 16.38 9.13
C LEU A 309 3.77 17.00 9.45
N LEU A 310 4.25 17.88 8.57
CA LEU A 310 5.48 18.65 8.77
C LEU A 310 5.20 20.15 8.76
N ALA A 311 5.72 20.85 9.75
CA ALA A 311 5.73 22.29 9.91
C ALA A 311 7.18 22.81 9.88
N ASP A 312 7.72 23.06 8.69
CA ASP A 312 9.13 23.42 8.48
C ASP A 312 9.39 24.92 8.30
N GLY A 313 8.35 25.75 8.43
CA GLY A 313 8.37 27.19 8.22
C GLY A 313 8.35 27.61 6.74
N LYS A 314 8.15 26.68 5.79
CA LYS A 314 8.20 26.94 4.35
C LYS A 314 6.80 26.83 3.71
N GLU A 315 6.77 26.73 2.38
CA GLU A 315 5.55 26.65 1.55
C GLU A 315 4.60 25.55 2.02
N GLY A 316 5.12 24.37 2.40
CA GLY A 316 4.29 23.27 2.90
C GLY A 316 3.52 23.63 4.18
N GLN A 317 4.18 24.26 5.15
CA GLN A 317 3.49 24.74 6.36
C GLN A 317 2.49 25.86 6.05
N GLN A 318 2.82 26.75 5.12
CA GLN A 318 1.92 27.83 4.70
C GLN A 318 0.64 27.27 4.09
N PHE A 319 0.76 26.32 3.16
CA PHE A 319 -0.39 25.62 2.57
C PHE A 319 -1.21 24.91 3.66
N LEU A 320 -0.59 24.09 4.52
CA LEU A 320 -1.33 23.41 5.58
C LEU A 320 -2.03 24.38 6.53
N SER A 321 -1.47 25.57 6.78
CA SER A 321 -2.09 26.57 7.65
C SER A 321 -3.35 27.24 7.08
N THR A 322 -3.56 27.21 5.76
CA THR A 322 -4.84 27.68 5.16
C THR A 322 -5.98 26.71 5.46
N HIS A 323 -5.65 25.45 5.75
CA HIS A 323 -6.59 24.36 6.02
C HIS A 323 -6.71 24.06 7.52
N LEU A 324 -5.60 24.06 8.24
CA LEU A 324 -5.49 23.75 9.67
C LEU A 324 -4.87 24.93 10.41
N ALA A 325 -5.70 25.83 10.92
CA ALA A 325 -5.26 27.09 11.52
C ALA A 325 -4.17 26.92 12.63
N PHE A 326 -4.23 25.84 13.41
CA PHE A 326 -3.26 25.59 14.48
C PHE A 326 -1.82 25.39 13.97
N ILE A 327 -1.65 24.88 12.73
CA ILE A 327 -0.35 24.65 12.09
C ILE A 327 0.45 25.96 11.98
N GLN A 328 -0.20 27.12 11.89
CA GLN A 328 0.48 28.42 11.84
C GLN A 328 1.33 28.68 13.10
N SER A 329 0.86 28.21 14.26
CA SER A 329 1.55 28.41 15.55
C SER A 329 2.59 27.33 15.86
N VAL A 330 2.62 26.25 15.07
CA VAL A 330 3.55 25.13 15.27
C VAL A 330 4.96 25.59 14.94
N SER A 331 5.85 25.47 15.93
CA SER A 331 7.23 25.94 15.82
C SER A 331 8.21 25.05 16.61
N ARG A 332 9.50 25.22 16.33
CA ARG A 332 10.58 24.49 17.00
C ARG A 332 10.79 25.03 18.42
N LEU A 333 10.83 24.16 19.42
CA LEU A 333 11.29 24.49 20.77
C LEU A 333 12.82 24.47 20.83
N ASP A 334 13.41 25.55 21.35
CA ASP A 334 14.88 25.69 21.51
C ASP A 334 15.66 25.46 20.20
N ASN A 335 15.07 25.81 19.06
CA ASN A 335 15.60 25.55 17.71
C ASN A 335 15.83 24.06 17.38
N LYS A 336 15.23 23.13 18.14
CA LYS A 336 15.32 21.67 17.92
C LYS A 336 14.07 21.14 17.23
N ALA A 337 14.22 20.01 16.53
CA ALA A 337 13.06 19.26 16.02
C ALA A 337 12.10 18.96 17.17
N THR A 338 10.83 19.27 16.96
CA THR A 338 9.79 19.22 17.99
C THR A 338 8.60 18.44 17.47
N ALA A 339 8.07 17.53 18.29
CA ALA A 339 6.86 16.79 17.98
C ALA A 339 5.68 17.36 18.78
N TYR A 340 4.57 17.59 18.08
CA TYR A 340 3.26 17.91 18.62
C TYR A 340 2.37 16.69 18.37
N ILE A 341 1.80 16.14 19.43
CA ILE A 341 0.89 14.99 19.33
C ILE A 341 -0.49 15.51 19.75
N CYS A 342 -1.41 15.50 18.80
CA CYS A 342 -2.76 16.02 18.97
C CYS A 342 -3.77 14.89 18.79
N GLU A 343 -4.78 14.86 19.65
CA GLU A 343 -5.93 13.95 19.60
C GLU A 343 -7.18 14.83 19.61
N ASP A 344 -8.09 14.62 18.67
CA ASP A 344 -9.34 15.39 18.52
C ASP A 344 -9.14 16.91 18.62
N TYR A 345 -8.16 17.43 17.87
CA TYR A 345 -7.82 18.85 17.80
C TYR A 345 -7.23 19.45 19.09
N VAL A 346 -6.90 18.63 20.10
CA VAL A 346 -6.22 19.04 21.32
C VAL A 346 -4.79 18.50 21.33
N CYS A 347 -3.81 19.40 21.32
CA CYS A 347 -2.40 19.02 21.35
C CYS A 347 -1.88 18.89 22.79
N GLN A 348 -1.13 17.82 23.05
CA GLN A 348 -0.33 17.69 24.27
C GLN A 348 0.84 18.69 24.26
N ARG A 349 1.49 18.87 25.41
CA ARG A 349 2.70 19.72 25.49
C ARG A 349 3.77 19.22 24.51
N PRO A 350 4.30 20.07 23.62
CA PRO A 350 5.31 19.68 22.63
C PRO A 350 6.59 19.18 23.28
N VAL A 351 7.26 18.24 22.61
CA VAL A 351 8.50 17.58 23.08
C VAL A 351 9.60 17.67 22.04
N ASN A 352 10.84 17.93 22.47
CA ASN A 352 12.02 18.08 21.60
C ASN A 352 13.18 17.15 22.01
N THR A 353 12.87 16.02 22.67
CA THR A 353 13.81 14.92 22.95
C THR A 353 13.20 13.58 22.52
N LEU A 354 14.05 12.61 22.17
CA LEU A 354 13.60 11.31 21.69
C LEU A 354 12.85 10.53 22.79
N ASP A 355 13.40 10.45 24.00
CA ASP A 355 12.80 9.72 25.11
C ASP A 355 11.41 10.28 25.48
N ALA A 356 11.27 11.60 25.50
CA ALA A 356 9.99 12.24 25.76
C ALA A 356 8.99 11.96 24.63
N PHE A 357 9.43 11.96 23.36
CA PHE A 357 8.58 11.61 22.23
C PHE A 357 8.09 10.16 22.31
N VAL A 358 9.00 9.19 22.49
CA VAL A 358 8.64 7.77 22.61
C VAL A 358 7.69 7.52 23.77
N SER A 359 7.91 8.19 24.92
CA SER A 359 7.03 8.08 26.09
C SER A 359 5.61 8.55 25.82
N ARG A 360 5.41 9.47 24.86
CA ARG A 360 4.10 10.01 24.48
C ARG A 360 3.37 9.16 23.43
N LEU A 361 4.10 8.29 22.72
CA LEU A 361 3.50 7.39 21.72
C LEU A 361 2.89 6.14 22.35
N ARG A 362 3.37 5.72 23.52
CA ARG A 362 2.84 4.55 24.23
C ARG A 362 1.45 4.87 24.82
N PRO A 363 0.49 3.94 24.70
CA PRO A 363 -0.84 4.11 25.28
C PRO A 363 -0.82 4.22 26.81
#